data_AF-A0A1F2UJY9-F1
#
_entry.id   AF-A0A1F2UJY9-F1
#
_cell.length_a   1.000
_cell.length_b   1.000
_cell.length_c   1.000
_cell.angle_alpha   90.00
_cell.angle_beta   90.00
_cell.angle_gamma   90.00
#
_symmetry.space_group_name_H-M   'P 1'
#
loop_
_entity.id
_entity.type
_entity.pdbx_description
1 polymer ?
#
loop_
_entity_poly.entity_id
_entity_poly.type
_entity_poly.pdbx_seq_one_letter_code
_entity_poly.pdbx_strand_id
1 'polypeptide(L)'
;MSYIAHLDWNIPNWESTQKRWCALAAEFGAPFRGYERPAAAGNVVSDAEFAQIIEFIRGAAGLTLTDDTFLGVPEFVEVIRELVAAGRPLFVMLSPNKVDDLNPFLATYGLEGTLLAVYDEESKSDERLIEISRKVSPGSFHPHPLLEGADTLLLQQPYAIRYSGITTPLLMLPKDRFVIVDKRTDYFFEWKPPDLSCFVLSAVGDSGGVLAMSCGVIHDPYVAGSGIFSGISARNNEALASNILKWLAGQPLHQPNVAVISFDLVDRIERSLIEFSVKILKGKLPDWWTKGIPLPIRQKCALRCEEEDNRFLKECYLDLIDIKTILEKNWSLFESHMAAIGWVGGKTKALRWLDDLNDIRKIVMHPVRRHFIPNSVDSSTVLRLNDLWDRIHRLVEPISKPSVR
;
A
#
# COMPACT_ATOMS: atom_id res chain seq x y z
N MET A 1 -0.20 -20.38 25.95
CA MET A 1 -1.20 -20.06 24.91
C MET A 1 -0.75 -18.78 24.23
N SER A 2 -0.73 -18.74 22.91
CA SER A 2 -0.56 -17.51 22.14
C SER A 2 -1.73 -16.56 22.42
N TYR A 3 -1.47 -15.27 22.46
CA TYR A 3 -2.48 -14.21 22.54
C TYR A 3 -2.01 -13.00 21.74
N ILE A 4 -2.94 -12.13 21.37
CA ILE A 4 -2.63 -10.84 20.75
C ILE A 4 -2.70 -9.78 21.84
N ALA A 5 -1.62 -9.02 22.06
CA ALA A 5 -1.63 -7.94 23.04
C ALA A 5 -2.35 -6.72 22.46
N HIS A 6 -3.37 -6.23 23.14
CA HIS A 6 -4.03 -4.97 22.85
C HIS A 6 -3.48 -3.87 23.76
N LEU A 7 -2.82 -2.88 23.14
CA LEU A 7 -2.14 -1.79 23.81
C LEU A 7 -2.98 -0.52 23.72
N ASP A 8 -3.85 -0.32 24.71
CA ASP A 8 -4.65 0.88 24.91
C ASP A 8 -4.99 1.06 26.40
N TRP A 9 -4.55 2.15 27.04
CA TRP A 9 -4.87 2.41 28.45
C TRP A 9 -6.27 2.98 28.66
N ASN A 10 -6.88 3.55 27.62
CA ASN A 10 -8.02 4.46 27.76
C ASN A 10 -9.37 3.81 27.46
N ILE A 11 -9.39 2.55 27.01
CA ILE A 11 -10.63 1.89 26.61
C ILE A 11 -10.90 0.66 27.49
N PRO A 12 -11.40 0.85 28.74
CA PRO A 12 -11.74 -0.25 29.65
C PRO A 12 -12.88 -1.16 29.16
N ASN A 13 -13.42 -0.95 27.96
CA ASN A 13 -14.48 -1.74 27.35
C ASN A 13 -14.28 -1.94 25.83
N TRP A 14 -13.05 -1.96 25.35
CA TRP A 14 -12.79 -2.07 23.90
C TRP A 14 -13.38 -3.38 23.33
N GLU A 15 -13.41 -4.44 24.12
CA GLU A 15 -14.08 -5.71 23.79
C GLU A 15 -15.57 -5.54 23.48
N SER A 16 -16.22 -4.52 24.06
CA SER A 16 -17.64 -4.25 23.84
C SER A 16 -17.93 -3.62 22.48
N THR A 17 -16.95 -2.96 21.86
CA THR A 17 -17.06 -2.28 20.56
C THR A 17 -16.43 -3.07 19.41
N GLN A 18 -15.75 -4.18 19.72
CA GLN A 18 -15.06 -5.06 18.76
C GLN A 18 -15.32 -6.55 19.07
N LYS A 19 -16.55 -6.89 19.49
CA LYS A 19 -16.96 -8.24 19.88
C LYS A 19 -16.71 -9.24 18.76
N ARG A 20 -17.02 -8.89 17.50
CA ARG A 20 -16.80 -9.82 16.40
C ARG A 20 -15.32 -10.07 16.16
N TRP A 21 -14.50 -9.02 16.23
CA TRP A 21 -13.04 -9.16 16.06
C TRP A 21 -12.41 -9.97 17.20
N CYS A 22 -12.87 -9.78 18.44
CA CYS A 22 -12.47 -10.60 19.59
C CYS A 22 -12.86 -12.07 19.43
N ALA A 23 -14.09 -12.33 18.99
CA ALA A 23 -14.57 -13.69 18.73
C ALA A 23 -13.73 -14.40 17.66
N LEU A 24 -13.45 -13.73 16.54
CA LEU A 24 -12.58 -14.25 15.49
C LEU A 24 -11.16 -14.56 16.01
N ALA A 25 -10.59 -13.68 16.83
CA ALA A 25 -9.26 -13.89 17.41
C ALA A 25 -9.22 -15.16 18.30
N ALA A 26 -10.28 -15.38 19.07
CA ALA A 26 -10.43 -16.59 19.87
C ALA A 26 -10.60 -17.86 19.01
N GLU A 27 -11.37 -17.78 17.91
CA GLU A 27 -11.52 -18.88 16.94
C GLU A 27 -10.16 -19.28 16.31
N PHE A 28 -9.24 -18.33 16.13
CA PHE A 28 -7.88 -18.59 15.64
C PHE A 28 -6.88 -19.03 16.72
N GLY A 29 -7.31 -19.21 17.97
CA GLY A 29 -6.44 -19.67 19.06
C GLY A 29 -5.44 -18.62 19.56
N ALA A 30 -5.69 -17.34 19.28
CA ALA A 30 -4.91 -16.21 19.74
C ALA A 30 -5.85 -15.10 20.23
N PRO A 31 -6.59 -15.32 21.32
CA PRO A 31 -7.51 -14.31 21.82
C PRO A 31 -6.75 -13.03 22.15
N PHE A 32 -7.44 -11.90 22.04
CA PHE A 32 -6.90 -10.66 22.53
C PHE A 32 -6.77 -10.68 24.05
N ARG A 33 -5.78 -9.96 24.54
CA ARG A 33 -5.65 -9.60 25.94
C ARG A 33 -5.34 -8.11 26.00
N GLY A 34 -6.13 -7.37 26.77
CA GLY A 34 -5.71 -6.04 27.22
C GLY A 34 -4.81 -6.16 28.45
N TYR A 35 -3.93 -5.19 28.66
CA TYR A 35 -3.30 -5.04 29.96
C TYR A 35 -4.26 -4.31 30.90
N GLU A 36 -4.88 -5.04 31.82
CA GLU A 36 -5.75 -4.44 32.83
C GLU A 36 -4.91 -3.80 33.93
N ARG A 37 -4.89 -2.47 33.95
CA ARG A 37 -4.26 -1.73 35.04
C ARG A 37 -5.04 -1.98 36.34
N PRO A 38 -4.40 -2.39 37.45
CA PRO A 38 -5.08 -2.52 38.73
C PRO A 38 -5.73 -1.19 39.12
N ALA A 39 -7.04 -1.20 39.43
CA ALA A 39 -7.81 0.01 39.76
C ALA A 39 -7.26 0.85 40.94
N ALA A 40 -6.37 0.26 41.75
CA ALA A 40 -5.72 0.92 42.87
C ALA A 40 -4.38 1.62 42.52
N ALA A 41 -3.86 1.43 41.30
CA ALA A 41 -2.64 2.09 40.86
C ALA A 41 -2.95 3.54 40.50
N GLY A 42 -2.39 4.51 41.25
CA GLY A 42 -2.42 5.93 40.86
C GLY A 42 -1.70 6.16 39.52
N ASN A 43 -1.58 7.40 39.05
CA ASN A 43 -1.00 7.67 37.71
C ASN A 43 0.44 7.16 37.52
N VAL A 44 1.18 6.88 38.60
CA VAL A 44 2.56 6.37 38.55
C VAL A 44 2.56 4.84 38.44
N VAL A 45 3.16 4.32 37.37
CA VAL A 45 3.41 2.87 37.20
C VAL A 45 4.55 2.47 38.13
N SER A 46 4.35 1.47 38.99
CA SER A 46 5.42 0.94 39.84
C SER A 46 6.43 0.12 39.04
N ASP A 47 7.68 -0.02 39.49
CA ASP A 47 8.69 -0.85 38.81
C ASP A 47 8.21 -2.31 38.58
N ALA A 48 7.46 -2.85 39.54
CA ALA A 48 6.89 -4.20 39.43
C ALA A 48 5.79 -4.29 38.37
N GLU A 49 4.91 -3.28 38.30
CA GLU A 49 3.87 -3.17 37.27
C GLU A 49 4.49 -2.97 35.89
N PHE A 50 5.54 -2.15 35.81
CA PHE A 50 6.30 -1.91 34.59
C PHE A 50 6.93 -3.20 34.05
N ALA A 51 7.55 -3.99 34.91
CA ALA A 51 8.09 -5.30 34.54
C ALA A 51 7.00 -6.25 34.03
N GLN A 52 5.82 -6.25 34.67
CA GLN A 52 4.67 -7.06 34.22
C GLN A 52 4.18 -6.63 32.83
N ILE A 53 4.12 -5.33 32.54
CA ILE A 53 3.77 -4.82 31.20
C ILE A 53 4.79 -5.30 30.18
N ILE A 54 6.09 -5.20 30.46
CA ILE A 54 7.14 -5.66 29.55
C ILE A 54 7.00 -7.17 29.28
N GLU A 55 6.79 -7.99 30.31
CA GLU A 55 6.57 -9.43 30.14
C GLU A 55 5.30 -9.72 29.34
N PHE A 56 4.22 -8.96 29.59
CA PHE A 56 2.98 -9.04 28.84
C PHE A 56 3.17 -8.71 27.35
N ILE A 57 3.94 -7.68 27.01
CA ILE A 57 4.24 -7.34 25.62
C ILE A 57 5.12 -8.46 25.01
N ARG A 58 6.15 -8.93 25.73
CA ARG A 58 7.06 -10.01 25.29
C ARG A 58 6.42 -11.39 25.17
N GLY A 59 5.30 -11.64 25.83
CA GLY A 59 4.57 -12.91 25.73
C GLY A 59 3.63 -13.01 24.52
N ALA A 60 3.34 -11.89 23.84
CA ALA A 60 2.31 -11.82 22.81
C ALA A 60 2.77 -12.39 21.46
N ALA A 61 1.88 -13.07 20.74
CA ALA A 61 2.14 -13.55 19.37
C ALA A 61 2.22 -12.39 18.38
N GLY A 62 1.43 -11.35 18.61
CA GLY A 62 1.38 -10.10 17.86
C GLY A 62 0.76 -9.00 18.71
N LEU A 63 0.81 -7.77 18.21
CA LEU A 63 0.38 -6.61 18.96
C LEU A 63 -0.60 -5.76 18.14
N THR A 64 -1.55 -5.14 18.83
CA THR A 64 -2.34 -4.04 18.29
C THR A 64 -2.12 -2.79 19.12
N LEU A 65 -1.87 -1.68 18.44
CA LEU A 65 -1.68 -0.36 19.04
C LEU A 65 -2.74 0.58 18.45
N THR A 66 -3.70 0.99 19.27
CA THR A 66 -4.79 1.89 18.87
C THR A 66 -4.64 3.30 19.45
N ASP A 67 -3.72 3.48 20.40
CA ASP A 67 -3.44 4.72 21.10
C ASP A 67 -1.93 4.94 21.25
N ASP A 68 -1.51 6.18 21.44
CA ASP A 68 -0.10 6.58 21.57
C ASP A 68 0.45 6.42 23.00
N THR A 69 -0.42 6.13 23.96
CA THR A 69 -0.09 6.07 25.38
C THR A 69 1.15 5.24 25.70
N PHE A 70 1.25 4.03 25.16
CA PHE A 70 2.42 3.16 25.34
C PHE A 70 3.69 3.72 24.70
N LEU A 71 3.58 4.57 23.69
CA LEU A 71 4.74 5.18 23.02
C LEU A 71 5.33 6.37 23.79
N GLY A 72 4.59 6.91 24.76
CA GLY A 72 5.10 7.95 25.67
C GLY A 72 6.18 7.44 26.64
N VAL A 73 6.39 6.13 26.72
CA VAL A 73 7.37 5.47 27.59
C VAL A 73 8.47 4.82 26.73
N PRO A 74 9.70 5.35 26.72
CA PRO A 74 10.77 4.88 25.83
C PRO A 74 11.06 3.38 25.92
N GLU A 75 10.99 2.79 27.10
CA GLU A 75 11.27 1.37 27.31
C GLU A 75 10.19 0.48 26.66
N PHE A 76 8.93 0.90 26.67
CA PHE A 76 7.87 0.17 25.96
C PHE A 76 8.07 0.26 24.45
N VAL A 77 8.50 1.42 23.93
CA VAL A 77 8.87 1.59 22.52
C VAL A 77 9.98 0.62 22.13
N GLU A 78 11.03 0.52 22.94
CA GLU A 78 12.15 -0.39 22.66
C GLU A 78 11.69 -1.86 22.69
N VAL A 79 10.89 -2.28 23.67
CA VAL A 79 10.36 -3.65 23.71
C VAL A 79 9.46 -3.95 22.51
N ILE A 80 8.62 -3.00 22.07
CA ILE A 80 7.81 -3.17 20.86
C ILE A 80 8.70 -3.32 19.62
N ARG A 81 9.76 -2.51 19.49
CA ARG A 81 10.74 -2.61 18.40
C ARG A 81 11.47 -3.95 18.40
N GLU A 82 11.90 -4.42 19.57
CA GLU A 82 12.53 -5.75 19.73
C GLU A 82 11.64 -6.86 19.18
N LEU A 83 10.32 -6.81 19.45
CA LEU A 83 9.37 -7.81 18.98
C LEU A 83 9.13 -7.75 17.48
N VAL A 84 8.99 -6.55 16.93
CA VAL A 84 8.86 -6.37 15.47
C VAL A 84 10.11 -6.87 14.76
N ALA A 85 11.30 -6.55 15.28
CA ALA A 85 12.57 -7.04 14.76
C ALA A 85 12.72 -8.56 14.89
N ALA A 86 12.10 -9.18 15.90
CA ALA A 86 12.01 -10.63 16.08
C ALA A 86 10.95 -11.29 15.17
N GLY A 87 10.36 -10.56 14.23
CA GLY A 87 9.40 -11.07 13.27
C GLY A 87 7.97 -11.15 13.80
N ARG A 88 7.65 -10.49 14.92
CA ARG A 88 6.28 -10.43 15.43
C ARG A 88 5.50 -9.27 14.79
N PRO A 89 4.26 -9.52 14.36
CA PRO A 89 3.43 -8.52 13.69
C PRO A 89 2.93 -7.46 14.66
N LEU A 90 2.92 -6.22 14.20
CA LEU A 90 2.31 -5.08 14.88
C LEU A 90 1.25 -4.46 13.96
N PHE A 91 0.02 -4.36 14.44
CA PHE A 91 -1.04 -3.61 13.79
C PHE A 91 -1.25 -2.27 14.50
N VAL A 92 -1.18 -1.17 13.76
CA VAL A 92 -1.37 0.18 14.27
C VAL A 92 -2.61 0.80 13.64
N MET A 93 -3.60 1.14 14.45
CA MET A 93 -4.74 1.95 14.03
C MET A 93 -4.39 3.42 14.23
N LEU A 94 -4.26 4.16 13.14
CA LEU A 94 -3.95 5.58 13.17
C LEU A 94 -5.22 6.38 13.47
N SER A 95 -5.24 6.99 14.66
CA SER A 95 -6.22 8.00 15.00
C SER A 95 -5.69 9.38 14.63
N PRO A 96 -6.48 10.23 13.94
CA PRO A 96 -6.09 11.61 13.64
C PRO A 96 -5.71 12.38 14.91
N ASN A 97 -6.39 12.10 16.02
CA ASN A 97 -6.14 12.81 17.28
C ASN A 97 -4.76 12.49 17.90
N LYS A 98 -4.10 11.44 17.44
CA LYS A 98 -2.86 10.87 18.01
C LYS A 98 -1.72 10.79 17.01
N VAL A 99 -1.93 11.27 15.78
CA VAL A 99 -1.00 11.00 14.68
C VAL A 99 0.36 11.64 14.90
N ASP A 100 0.40 12.82 15.51
CA ASP A 100 1.65 13.54 15.80
C ASP A 100 2.50 12.79 16.84
N ASP A 101 1.87 12.12 17.81
CA ASP A 101 2.55 11.33 18.84
C ASP A 101 2.99 9.95 18.31
N LEU A 102 2.22 9.35 17.39
CA LEU A 102 2.56 8.08 16.74
C LEU A 102 3.70 8.23 15.70
N ASN A 103 3.79 9.37 15.02
CA ASN A 103 4.67 9.56 13.87
C ASN A 103 6.18 9.36 14.16
N PRO A 104 6.76 9.80 15.29
CA PRO A 104 8.16 9.50 15.62
C PRO A 104 8.47 7.99 15.65
N PHE A 105 7.53 7.17 16.13
CA PHE A 105 7.67 5.72 16.12
C PHE A 105 7.53 5.16 14.70
N LEU A 106 6.46 5.56 13.98
CA LEU A 106 6.16 5.10 12.61
C LEU A 106 7.26 5.45 11.60
N ALA A 107 7.91 6.60 11.77
CA ALA A 107 8.99 7.05 10.88
C ALA A 107 10.15 6.05 10.81
N THR A 108 10.41 5.30 11.90
CA THR A 108 11.44 4.25 11.91
C THR A 108 11.12 3.06 11.00
N TYR A 109 9.85 2.94 10.60
CA TYR A 109 9.34 1.95 9.67
C TYR A 109 9.02 2.55 8.30
N GLY A 110 9.41 3.80 8.03
CA GLY A 110 9.12 4.49 6.77
C GLY A 110 7.65 4.89 6.61
N LEU A 111 6.90 5.00 7.71
CA LEU A 111 5.47 5.34 7.74
C LEU A 111 5.27 6.73 8.37
N GLU A 112 4.30 7.48 7.86
CA GLU A 112 3.87 8.77 8.43
C GLU A 112 2.35 8.87 8.27
N GLY A 113 1.63 8.88 9.39
CA GLY A 113 0.21 9.21 9.40
C GLY A 113 0.01 10.70 9.14
N THR A 114 -1.12 11.06 8.51
CA THR A 114 -1.43 12.45 8.20
C THR A 114 -2.82 12.84 8.70
N LEU A 115 -3.10 14.14 8.73
CA LEU A 115 -4.44 14.70 8.98
C LEU A 115 -5.20 15.01 7.69
N LEU A 116 -4.75 14.44 6.57
CA LEU A 116 -5.38 14.61 5.27
C LEU A 116 -6.50 13.59 5.12
N ALA A 117 -7.73 14.03 5.42
CA ALA A 117 -8.91 13.19 5.30
C ALA A 117 -9.35 13.08 3.82
N VAL A 118 -9.86 11.92 3.44
CA VAL A 118 -10.28 11.61 2.07
C VAL A 118 -11.80 11.48 2.01
N TYR A 119 -12.41 12.13 1.00
CA TYR A 119 -13.86 12.21 0.80
C TYR A 119 -14.24 11.83 -0.63
N ASP A 120 -15.38 11.15 -0.78
CA ASP A 120 -16.02 10.91 -2.08
C ASP A 120 -16.97 12.07 -2.39
N GLU A 121 -16.65 12.88 -3.42
CA GLU A 121 -17.48 14.01 -3.83
C GLU A 121 -18.87 13.58 -4.30
N GLU A 122 -19.01 12.35 -4.78
CA GLU A 122 -20.28 11.83 -5.31
C GLU A 122 -21.17 11.24 -4.21
N SER A 123 -20.61 10.98 -3.01
CA SER A 123 -21.36 10.39 -1.89
C SER A 123 -22.35 11.41 -1.30
N LYS A 124 -23.63 11.23 -1.60
CA LYS A 124 -24.73 12.08 -1.09
C LYS A 124 -25.15 11.78 0.35
N SER A 125 -24.78 10.64 0.91
CA SER A 125 -25.41 10.13 2.14
C SER A 125 -24.48 9.93 3.31
N ASP A 126 -23.17 9.93 3.14
CA ASP A 126 -22.24 9.79 4.26
C ASP A 126 -20.84 10.20 3.79
N GLU A 127 -20.46 11.46 4.04
CA GLU A 127 -19.11 12.00 3.79
C GLU A 127 -17.98 11.20 4.47
N ARG A 128 -18.34 10.16 5.22
CA ARG A 128 -17.48 9.34 6.07
C ARG A 128 -17.35 7.91 5.58
N LEU A 129 -18.07 7.49 4.54
CA LEU A 129 -17.95 6.13 4.00
C LEU A 129 -17.45 6.15 2.56
N ILE A 130 -16.41 5.37 2.32
CA ILE A 130 -15.84 5.17 0.99
C ILE A 130 -15.89 3.68 0.68
N GLU A 131 -16.64 3.33 -0.37
CA GLU A 131 -16.57 1.99 -0.95
C GLU A 131 -15.53 1.97 -2.08
N ILE A 132 -14.61 1.02 -1.98
CA ILE A 132 -13.66 0.68 -3.04
C ILE A 132 -13.79 -0.78 -3.41
N SER A 133 -13.64 -1.08 -4.70
CA SER A 133 -13.85 -2.40 -5.26
C SER A 133 -12.74 -2.73 -6.25
N ARG A 134 -12.22 -3.96 -6.21
CA ARG A 134 -11.25 -4.47 -7.20
C ARG A 134 -11.81 -4.41 -8.62
N LYS A 135 -13.13 -4.56 -8.78
CA LYS A 135 -13.79 -4.51 -10.09
C LYS A 135 -13.77 -3.10 -10.69
N VAL A 136 -13.95 -2.08 -9.86
CA VAL A 136 -14.03 -0.67 -10.29
C VAL A 136 -12.65 -0.04 -10.34
N SER A 137 -11.81 -0.34 -9.35
CA SER A 137 -10.49 0.24 -9.15
C SER A 137 -9.49 -0.87 -8.83
N PRO A 138 -9.11 -1.74 -9.79
CA PRO A 138 -8.21 -2.86 -9.53
C PRO A 138 -6.85 -2.40 -9.00
N GLY A 139 -6.37 -1.23 -9.43
CA GLY A 139 -5.14 -0.62 -8.93
C GLY A 139 -5.17 -0.30 -7.42
N SER A 140 -6.35 -0.16 -6.82
CA SER A 140 -6.49 0.14 -5.39
C SER A 140 -6.02 -0.97 -4.46
N PHE A 141 -6.02 -2.22 -4.92
CA PHE A 141 -5.73 -3.36 -4.05
C PHE A 141 -4.41 -3.98 -4.45
N HIS A 142 -3.39 -3.79 -3.63
CA HIS A 142 -2.12 -4.47 -3.87
C HIS A 142 -2.26 -5.97 -3.60
N PRO A 143 -1.62 -6.81 -4.42
CA PRO A 143 -1.54 -8.25 -4.17
C PRO A 143 -0.86 -8.52 -2.83
N HIS A 144 -1.66 -8.82 -1.82
CA HIS A 144 -1.18 -9.18 -0.49
C HIS A 144 -2.15 -10.16 0.17
N PRO A 145 -1.66 -11.17 0.92
CA PRO A 145 -2.54 -12.14 1.56
C PRO A 145 -3.52 -11.55 2.56
N LEU A 146 -3.16 -10.41 3.17
CA LEU A 146 -4.08 -9.68 4.05
C LEU A 146 -5.37 -9.25 3.34
N LEU A 147 -5.32 -9.03 2.03
CA LEU A 147 -6.47 -8.63 1.22
C LEU A 147 -7.13 -9.81 0.48
N GLU A 148 -6.77 -11.06 0.78
CA GLU A 148 -7.37 -12.23 0.15
C GLU A 148 -8.86 -12.34 0.52
N GLY A 149 -9.71 -12.54 -0.48
CA GLY A 149 -11.17 -12.57 -0.32
C GLY A 149 -11.82 -11.20 -0.11
N ALA A 150 -11.03 -10.12 0.00
CA ALA A 150 -11.53 -8.76 0.10
C ALA A 150 -11.61 -8.10 -1.30
N ASP A 151 -12.68 -8.38 -2.04
CA ASP A 151 -12.91 -7.79 -3.37
C ASP A 151 -13.51 -6.38 -3.33
N THR A 152 -14.03 -5.98 -2.18
CA THR A 152 -14.70 -4.71 -1.94
C THR A 152 -14.50 -4.37 -0.48
N LEU A 153 -14.19 -3.12 -0.16
CA LEU A 153 -14.01 -2.69 1.22
C LEU A 153 -14.83 -1.43 1.44
N LEU A 154 -15.54 -1.42 2.56
CA LEU A 154 -16.24 -0.25 3.05
C LEU A 154 -15.38 0.40 4.13
N LEU A 155 -14.82 1.56 3.80
CA LEU A 155 -13.88 2.30 4.64
C LEU A 155 -14.60 3.44 5.34
N GLN A 156 -14.45 3.53 6.65
CA GLN A 156 -14.93 4.67 7.41
C GLN A 156 -13.82 5.70 7.64
N GLN A 157 -14.07 6.96 7.26
CA GLN A 157 -13.23 8.13 7.49
C GLN A 157 -11.75 7.87 7.16
N PRO A 158 -11.41 7.47 5.93
CA PRO A 158 -10.01 7.23 5.59
C PRO A 158 -9.20 8.52 5.61
N TYR A 159 -8.03 8.45 6.24
CA TYR A 159 -6.98 9.47 6.17
C TYR A 159 -5.83 8.97 5.32
N ALA A 160 -5.10 9.88 4.70
CA ALA A 160 -3.94 9.50 3.92
C ALA A 160 -2.78 9.07 4.83
N ILE A 161 -2.07 8.02 4.42
CA ILE A 161 -0.80 7.58 5.00
C ILE A 161 0.28 7.88 3.98
N ARG A 162 1.35 8.52 4.42
CA ARG A 162 2.60 8.66 3.67
C ARG A 162 3.51 7.49 4.00
N TYR A 163 4.25 7.06 3.00
CA TYR A 163 5.11 5.90 3.11
C TYR A 163 6.37 6.09 2.26
N SER A 164 7.45 5.41 2.63
CA SER A 164 8.76 5.53 1.99
C SER A 164 9.63 4.28 2.20
N GLY A 165 10.76 4.20 1.49
CA GLY A 165 11.71 3.10 1.65
C GLY A 165 11.12 1.76 1.21
N ILE A 166 11.18 0.76 2.08
CA ILE A 166 10.72 -0.62 1.81
C ILE A 166 9.24 -0.86 2.11
N THR A 167 8.50 0.20 2.45
CA THR A 167 7.07 0.09 2.77
C THR A 167 6.22 -0.11 1.52
N THR A 168 5.19 -0.93 1.64
CA THR A 168 4.30 -1.26 0.53
C THR A 168 2.87 -0.84 0.90
N PRO A 169 2.19 0.00 0.10
CA PRO A 169 0.78 0.26 0.29
C PRO A 169 0.00 -1.04 0.00
N LEU A 170 -0.93 -1.40 0.87
CA LEU A 170 -1.87 -2.49 0.63
C LEU A 170 -3.13 -1.98 -0.06
N LEU A 171 -3.61 -0.81 0.35
CA LEU A 171 -4.85 -0.22 -0.13
C LEU A 171 -4.65 1.25 -0.51
N MET A 172 -4.99 1.55 -1.76
CA MET A 172 -4.88 2.87 -2.37
C MET A 172 -6.23 3.34 -2.84
N LEU A 173 -6.46 4.64 -2.75
CA LEU A 173 -7.68 5.29 -3.16
C LEU A 173 -7.44 5.96 -4.54
N PRO A 174 -8.27 5.71 -5.57
CA PRO A 174 -8.18 6.41 -6.87
C PRO A 174 -8.29 7.92 -6.69
N LYS A 175 -7.20 8.65 -6.95
CA LYS A 175 -7.13 10.10 -6.71
C LYS A 175 -8.12 10.91 -7.53
N ASP A 176 -8.50 10.40 -8.70
CA ASP A 176 -9.48 11.01 -9.60
C ASP A 176 -10.92 10.89 -9.11
N ARG A 177 -11.16 10.09 -8.06
CA ARG A 177 -12.48 9.90 -7.44
C ARG A 177 -12.68 10.62 -6.12
N PHE A 178 -11.60 11.10 -5.49
CA PHE A 178 -11.67 11.59 -4.12
C PHE A 178 -11.01 12.95 -3.97
N VAL A 179 -11.61 13.77 -3.11
CA VAL A 179 -10.98 15.00 -2.62
C VAL A 179 -10.33 14.79 -1.28
N ILE A 180 -9.32 15.60 -1.04
CA ILE A 180 -8.49 15.52 0.15
C ILE A 180 -8.58 16.85 0.87
N VAL A 181 -8.86 16.80 2.16
CA VAL A 181 -9.00 17.97 3.02
C VAL A 181 -8.02 17.84 4.17
N ASP A 182 -7.21 18.87 4.37
CA ASP A 182 -6.36 18.97 5.55
C ASP A 182 -7.20 19.37 6.77
N LYS A 183 -7.37 18.45 7.73
CA LYS A 183 -8.16 18.69 8.94
C LYS A 183 -7.59 19.73 9.90
N ARG A 184 -6.34 20.17 9.71
CA ARG A 184 -5.80 21.30 10.49
C ARG A 184 -6.31 22.64 10.00
N THR A 185 -6.52 22.76 8.68
CA THR A 185 -6.79 24.04 8.02
C THR A 185 -8.16 24.10 7.36
N ASP A 186 -8.85 22.96 7.27
CA ASP A 186 -10.08 22.73 6.52
C ASP A 186 -10.00 23.14 5.04
N TYR A 187 -8.80 23.21 4.48
CA TYR A 187 -8.57 23.49 3.06
C TYR A 187 -8.39 22.23 2.23
N PHE A 188 -8.80 22.32 0.97
CA PHE A 188 -8.47 21.32 -0.04
C PHE A 188 -6.96 21.20 -0.21
N PHE A 189 -6.49 19.97 -0.30
CA PHE A 189 -5.07 19.64 -0.39
C PHE A 189 -4.80 18.86 -1.68
N GLU A 190 -3.78 19.28 -2.43
CA GLU A 190 -3.30 18.52 -3.57
C GLU A 190 -2.31 17.45 -3.10
N TRP A 191 -2.71 16.18 -3.20
CA TRP A 191 -1.86 15.06 -2.81
C TRP A 191 -0.77 14.78 -3.85
N LYS A 192 0.47 15.03 -3.41
CA LYS A 192 1.69 14.93 -4.21
C LYS A 192 2.29 13.51 -4.28
N PRO A 193 2.26 12.69 -3.20
CA PRO A 193 2.75 11.32 -3.28
C PRO A 193 2.00 10.54 -4.35
N PRO A 194 2.59 9.51 -4.94
CA PRO A 194 2.05 8.92 -6.17
C PRO A 194 0.76 8.16 -6.03
N ASP A 195 0.55 7.63 -4.84
CA ASP A 195 -0.60 6.83 -4.48
C ASP A 195 -1.21 7.40 -3.21
N LEU A 196 -2.54 7.52 -3.20
CA LEU A 196 -3.29 7.97 -2.02
C LEU A 196 -3.57 6.74 -1.14
N SER A 197 -2.65 6.40 -0.26
CA SER A 197 -2.76 5.19 0.56
C SER A 197 -3.50 5.43 1.87
N CYS A 198 -4.24 4.43 2.35
CA CYS A 198 -4.86 4.43 3.70
C CYS A 198 -4.58 3.13 4.48
N PHE A 199 -3.80 2.23 3.87
CA PHE A 199 -3.39 0.97 4.47
C PHE A 199 -1.99 0.63 3.95
N VAL A 200 -1.01 0.57 4.83
CA VAL A 200 0.40 0.41 4.46
C VAL A 200 1.06 -0.62 5.36
N LEU A 201 1.86 -1.50 4.76
CA LEU A 201 2.65 -2.49 5.47
C LEU A 201 4.14 -2.15 5.33
N SER A 202 4.82 -2.01 6.47
CA SER A 202 6.28 -2.02 6.54
C SER A 202 6.74 -3.42 6.92
N ALA A 203 7.28 -4.16 5.95
CA ALA A 203 7.76 -5.53 6.18
C ALA A 203 9.11 -5.52 6.91
N VAL A 204 9.23 -6.32 7.96
CA VAL A 204 10.48 -6.55 8.69
C VAL A 204 10.73 -8.06 8.68
N GLY A 205 11.32 -8.54 7.57
CA GLY A 205 11.54 -9.96 7.31
C GLY A 205 10.33 -10.70 6.72
N ASP A 206 10.30 -12.03 6.87
CA ASP A 206 9.34 -12.91 6.20
C ASP A 206 7.98 -13.04 6.93
N SER A 207 7.94 -12.80 8.24
CA SER A 207 6.74 -13.00 9.08
C SER A 207 6.33 -11.76 9.89
N GLY A 208 7.23 -10.80 10.06
CA GLY A 208 7.02 -9.60 10.87
C GLY A 208 6.81 -8.35 10.05
N GLY A 209 6.23 -7.33 10.70
CA GLY A 209 6.03 -6.03 10.08
C GLY A 209 5.13 -5.12 10.89
N VAL A 210 5.06 -3.86 10.46
CA VAL A 210 4.16 -2.85 11.01
C VAL A 210 3.10 -2.55 9.98
N LEU A 211 1.86 -2.93 10.28
CA LEU A 211 0.69 -2.67 9.46
C LEU A 211 -0.03 -1.44 10.00
N ALA A 212 0.05 -0.31 9.29
CA ALA A 212 -0.64 0.92 9.66
C ALA A 212 -1.92 1.09 8.83
N MET A 213 -3.03 1.37 9.50
CA MET A 213 -4.34 1.62 8.88
C MET A 213 -4.95 2.90 9.46
N SER A 214 -5.48 3.75 8.59
CA SER A 214 -6.02 5.07 8.96
C SER A 214 -7.49 5.21 8.59
N CYS A 215 -8.24 4.12 8.69
CA CYS A 215 -9.66 4.05 8.39
C CYS A 215 -10.35 3.02 9.29
N GLY A 216 -11.63 3.24 9.58
CA GLY A 216 -12.47 2.29 10.28
C GLY A 216 -12.95 1.19 9.34
N VAL A 217 -12.48 -0.03 9.55
CA VAL A 217 -12.88 -1.21 8.75
C VAL A 217 -13.31 -2.39 9.63
N ILE A 218 -12.69 -2.51 10.80
CA ILE A 218 -12.78 -3.67 11.70
C ILE A 218 -13.71 -3.45 12.92
N HIS A 219 -14.36 -2.29 13.03
CA HIS A 219 -15.29 -2.02 14.13
C HIS A 219 -16.58 -2.83 13.98
N ASP A 220 -17.24 -3.16 15.09
CA ASP A 220 -18.56 -3.78 15.02
C ASP A 220 -19.58 -2.85 14.35
N PRO A 221 -20.65 -3.40 13.75
CA PRO A 221 -21.71 -2.58 13.19
C PRO A 221 -22.32 -1.64 14.22
N TYR A 222 -22.60 -0.40 13.83
CA TYR A 222 -23.30 0.55 14.68
C TYR A 222 -24.20 1.49 13.88
N VAL A 223 -25.19 2.06 14.55
CA VAL A 223 -26.10 3.06 13.98
C VAL A 223 -25.59 4.44 14.36
N ALA A 224 -25.31 5.27 13.36
CA ALA A 224 -25.05 6.68 13.54
C ALA A 224 -26.24 7.51 13.07
N GLY A 225 -26.18 8.82 13.32
CA GLY A 225 -27.23 9.75 12.88
C GLY A 225 -27.48 9.75 11.37
N SER A 226 -26.53 9.27 10.58
CA SER A 226 -26.57 9.25 9.12
C SER A 226 -26.86 7.87 8.51
N GLY A 227 -26.82 6.79 9.30
CA GLY A 227 -27.10 5.45 8.78
C GLY A 227 -26.53 4.31 9.61
N ILE A 228 -26.62 3.10 9.06
CA ILE A 228 -26.02 1.90 9.64
C ILE A 228 -24.63 1.74 9.04
N PHE A 229 -23.61 1.80 9.88
CA PHE A 229 -22.26 1.41 9.52
C PHE A 229 -22.11 -0.09 9.72
N SER A 230 -21.88 -0.82 8.64
CA SER A 230 -21.77 -2.29 8.69
C SER A 230 -20.43 -2.77 9.26
N GLY A 231 -19.42 -1.89 9.31
CA GLY A 231 -18.10 -2.20 9.89
C GLY A 231 -17.54 -3.53 9.40
N ILE A 232 -17.11 -4.38 10.33
CA ILE A 232 -16.60 -5.73 10.05
C ILE A 232 -17.63 -6.66 9.41
N SER A 233 -18.93 -6.44 9.63
CA SER A 233 -20.00 -7.25 9.03
C SER A 233 -20.30 -6.88 7.57
N ALA A 234 -19.66 -5.85 7.02
CA ALA A 234 -19.65 -5.67 5.57
C ALA A 234 -18.98 -6.90 4.93
N ARG A 235 -19.62 -7.45 3.89
CA ARG A 235 -19.35 -8.79 3.30
C ARG A 235 -17.86 -9.18 3.22
N ASN A 236 -17.01 -8.22 2.87
CA ASN A 236 -15.60 -8.44 2.59
C ASN A 236 -14.66 -7.79 3.61
N ASN A 237 -15.17 -6.94 4.53
CA ASN A 237 -14.39 -6.40 5.65
C ASN A 237 -14.01 -7.51 6.64
N GLU A 238 -14.89 -8.49 6.85
CA GLU A 238 -14.61 -9.65 7.71
C GLU A 238 -13.45 -10.51 7.20
N ALA A 239 -13.33 -10.68 5.87
CA ALA A 239 -12.22 -11.41 5.26
C ALA A 239 -10.89 -10.72 5.57
N LEU A 240 -10.82 -9.40 5.38
CA LEU A 240 -9.66 -8.59 5.75
C LEU A 240 -9.35 -8.69 7.25
N ALA A 241 -10.35 -8.50 8.11
CA ALA A 241 -10.18 -8.58 9.56
C ALA A 241 -9.65 -9.96 9.99
N SER A 242 -10.18 -11.04 9.40
CA SER A 242 -9.74 -12.41 9.64
C SER A 242 -8.29 -12.63 9.22
N ASN A 243 -7.88 -12.11 8.07
CA ASN A 243 -6.51 -12.24 7.60
C ASN A 243 -5.54 -11.46 8.49
N ILE A 244 -5.91 -10.24 8.94
CA ILE A 244 -5.12 -9.47 9.91
C ILE A 244 -4.95 -10.25 11.22
N LEU A 245 -6.00 -10.90 11.73
CA LEU A 245 -5.92 -11.69 12.95
C LEU A 245 -5.04 -12.93 12.80
N LYS A 246 -5.16 -13.66 11.70
CA LYS A 246 -4.28 -14.80 11.41
C LYS A 246 -2.83 -14.36 11.37
N TRP A 247 -2.55 -13.23 10.71
CA TRP A 247 -1.23 -12.63 10.68
C TRP A 247 -0.76 -12.28 12.09
N LEU A 248 -1.55 -11.54 12.88
CA LEU A 248 -1.26 -11.17 14.27
C LEU A 248 -1.04 -12.38 15.19
N ALA A 249 -1.72 -13.48 14.93
CA ALA A 249 -1.56 -14.74 15.64
C ALA A 249 -0.27 -15.50 15.26
N GLY A 250 0.54 -14.96 14.35
CA GLY A 250 1.73 -15.62 13.81
C GLY A 250 1.40 -16.81 12.91
N GLN A 251 0.15 -16.93 12.45
CA GLN A 251 -0.22 -17.97 11.50
C GLN A 251 0.32 -17.62 10.12
N PRO A 252 0.77 -18.62 9.34
CA PRO A 252 1.18 -18.38 7.97
C PRO A 252 -0.03 -17.86 7.20
N LEU A 253 0.13 -16.68 6.60
CA LEU A 253 -0.82 -16.22 5.60
C LEU A 253 -0.69 -17.07 4.34
N HIS A 254 -1.78 -17.20 3.58
CA HIS A 254 -1.72 -17.82 2.27
C HIS A 254 -0.66 -17.08 1.43
N GLN A 255 0.35 -17.79 0.93
CA GLN A 255 1.37 -17.13 0.13
C GLN A 255 0.70 -16.64 -1.17
N PRO A 256 0.78 -15.34 -1.48
CA PRO A 256 0.15 -14.80 -2.67
C PRO A 256 0.81 -15.46 -3.88
N ASN A 257 0.02 -15.74 -4.91
CA ASN A 257 0.59 -16.31 -6.14
C ASN A 257 1.59 -15.31 -6.72
N VAL A 258 2.88 -15.63 -6.61
CA VAL A 258 4.01 -14.77 -7.05
C VAL A 258 3.85 -14.33 -8.51
N ALA A 259 3.26 -15.17 -9.36
CA ALA A 259 2.99 -14.82 -10.76
C ALA A 259 1.91 -13.75 -10.92
N VAL A 260 0.94 -13.67 -10.00
CA VAL A 260 -0.09 -12.61 -9.99
C VAL A 260 0.53 -11.29 -9.54
N ILE A 261 1.32 -11.31 -8.47
CA ILE A 261 2.04 -10.10 -7.99
C ILE A 261 2.96 -9.57 -9.08
N SER A 262 3.73 -10.48 -9.69
CA SER A 262 4.65 -10.12 -10.77
C SER A 262 3.92 -9.58 -11.98
N PHE A 263 2.75 -10.14 -12.34
CA PHE A 263 1.90 -9.61 -13.41
C PHE A 263 1.49 -8.15 -13.13
N ASP A 264 0.98 -7.87 -11.94
CA ASP A 264 0.52 -6.53 -11.57
C ASP A 264 1.66 -5.51 -11.55
N LEU A 265 2.84 -5.91 -11.05
CA LEU A 265 4.03 -5.04 -11.04
C LEU A 265 4.53 -4.74 -12.46
N VAL A 266 4.63 -5.76 -13.32
CA VAL A 266 5.04 -5.58 -14.72
C VAL A 266 4.09 -4.62 -15.43
N ASP A 267 2.78 -4.80 -15.26
CA ASP A 267 1.76 -3.96 -15.87
C ASP A 267 1.85 -2.49 -15.41
N ARG A 268 2.09 -2.25 -14.11
CA ARG A 268 2.30 -0.89 -13.57
C ARG A 268 3.57 -0.25 -14.13
N ILE A 269 4.68 -0.98 -14.11
CA ILE A 269 5.97 -0.49 -14.64
C ILE A 269 5.84 -0.13 -16.12
N GLU A 270 5.22 -0.99 -16.92
CA GLU A 270 5.01 -0.76 -18.36
C GLU A 270 4.18 0.51 -18.59
N ARG A 271 3.04 0.66 -17.90
CA ARG A 271 2.18 1.85 -18.02
C ARG A 271 2.90 3.14 -17.64
N SER A 272 3.56 3.17 -16.48
CA SER A 272 4.29 4.35 -16.02
C SER A 272 5.47 4.72 -16.92
N LEU A 273 6.17 3.72 -17.46
CA LEU A 273 7.27 3.98 -18.38
C LEU A 273 6.79 4.52 -19.74
N ILE A 274 5.67 4.01 -20.26
CA ILE A 274 5.04 4.55 -21.48
C ILE A 274 4.62 6.00 -21.25
N GLU A 275 3.92 6.28 -20.15
CA GLU A 275 3.48 7.64 -19.80
C GLU A 275 4.66 8.60 -19.69
N PHE A 276 5.68 8.22 -18.92
CA PHE A 276 6.94 8.98 -18.79
C PHE A 276 7.56 9.28 -20.16
N SER A 277 7.70 8.25 -20.99
CA SER A 277 8.35 8.37 -22.31
C SER A 277 7.58 9.33 -23.22
N VAL A 278 6.26 9.17 -23.32
CA VAL A 278 5.39 10.03 -24.12
C VAL A 278 5.44 11.46 -23.63
N LYS A 279 5.44 11.68 -22.31
CA LYS A 279 5.46 13.02 -21.71
C LYS A 279 6.76 13.77 -22.00
N ILE A 280 7.91 13.11 -21.87
CA ILE A 280 9.21 13.68 -22.24
C ILE A 280 9.24 14.03 -23.73
N LEU A 281 8.79 13.13 -24.61
CA LEU A 281 8.78 13.39 -26.04
C LEU A 281 7.86 14.56 -26.42
N LYS A 282 6.62 14.58 -25.91
CA LYS A 282 5.65 15.69 -26.12
C LYS A 282 6.20 17.03 -25.63
N GLY A 283 6.92 17.03 -24.50
CA GLY A 283 7.49 18.25 -23.92
C GLY A 283 8.73 18.79 -24.65
N LYS A 284 9.45 17.95 -25.41
CA LYS A 284 10.71 18.33 -26.07
C LYS A 284 10.64 18.38 -27.59
N LEU A 285 9.67 17.71 -28.20
CA LEU A 285 9.55 17.60 -29.66
C LEU A 285 8.15 18.07 -30.12
N PRO A 286 8.06 19.13 -30.95
CA PRO A 286 6.77 19.61 -31.46
C PRO A 286 5.97 18.55 -32.26
N ASP A 287 6.68 17.70 -33.01
CA ASP A 287 6.12 16.56 -33.73
C ASP A 287 6.70 15.27 -33.12
N TRP A 288 6.37 15.05 -31.85
CA TRP A 288 6.92 13.98 -31.04
C TRP A 288 6.64 12.59 -31.64
N TRP A 289 5.49 12.40 -32.28
CA TRP A 289 5.14 11.13 -32.90
C TRP A 289 6.09 10.82 -34.05
N THR A 290 6.18 11.69 -35.05
CA THR A 290 7.00 11.41 -36.25
C THR A 290 8.49 11.49 -35.97
N LYS A 291 8.92 12.46 -35.14
CA LYS A 291 10.33 12.70 -34.84
C LYS A 291 10.85 11.81 -33.72
N GLY A 292 10.08 11.63 -32.65
CA GLY A 292 10.46 10.82 -31.49
C GLY A 292 10.33 9.33 -31.77
N ILE A 293 9.23 8.87 -32.36
CA ILE A 293 8.97 7.43 -32.53
C ILE A 293 9.58 6.91 -33.85
N PRO A 294 10.41 5.85 -33.83
CA PRO A 294 10.92 5.20 -35.04
C PRO A 294 9.81 4.83 -36.04
N LEU A 295 10.08 4.99 -37.35
CA LEU A 295 9.12 4.66 -38.41
C LEU A 295 8.57 3.22 -38.33
N PRO A 296 9.40 2.18 -38.10
CA PRO A 296 8.89 0.81 -37.99
C PRO A 296 7.86 0.63 -36.86
N ILE A 297 8.08 1.28 -35.72
CA ILE A 297 7.16 1.26 -34.58
C ILE A 297 5.87 1.98 -34.94
N ARG A 298 5.94 3.15 -35.57
CA ARG A 298 4.74 3.88 -36.02
C ARG A 298 3.90 3.07 -37.00
N GLN A 299 4.55 2.38 -37.93
CA GLN A 299 3.88 1.50 -38.90
C GLN A 299 3.20 0.33 -38.20
N LYS A 300 3.89 -0.34 -37.26
CA LYS A 300 3.33 -1.39 -36.41
C LYS A 300 2.10 -0.91 -35.64
N CYS A 301 2.18 0.25 -35.00
CA CYS A 301 1.05 0.82 -34.26
C CYS A 301 -0.12 1.23 -35.18
N ALA A 302 0.17 1.80 -36.35
CA ALA A 302 -0.86 2.16 -37.33
C ALA A 302 -1.58 0.93 -37.86
N LEU A 303 -0.85 -0.14 -38.18
CA LEU A 303 -1.43 -1.40 -38.64
C LEU A 303 -2.38 -1.99 -37.60
N ARG A 304 -1.95 -2.11 -36.33
CA ARG A 304 -2.82 -2.62 -35.24
C ARG A 304 -4.05 -1.74 -35.02
N CYS A 305 -3.87 -0.42 -35.10
CA CYS A 305 -4.96 0.55 -35.02
C CYS A 305 -5.99 0.32 -36.13
N GLU A 306 -5.54 0.09 -37.37
CA GLU A 306 -6.40 -0.20 -38.51
C GLU A 306 -7.08 -1.59 -38.39
N GLU A 307 -6.36 -2.62 -37.92
CA GLU A 307 -6.89 -3.97 -37.66
C GLU A 307 -7.99 -3.99 -36.58
N GLU A 308 -7.98 -3.02 -35.65
CA GLU A 308 -9.00 -2.82 -34.63
C GLU A 308 -9.99 -1.68 -34.97
N ASP A 309 -10.22 -1.42 -36.27
CA ASP A 309 -11.18 -0.42 -36.78
C ASP A 309 -10.96 1.00 -36.21
N ASN A 310 -9.72 1.37 -35.95
CA ASN A 310 -9.30 2.64 -35.34
C ASN A 310 -9.96 2.92 -33.98
N ARG A 311 -10.22 1.86 -33.19
CA ARG A 311 -10.87 1.97 -31.87
C ARG A 311 -10.12 2.85 -30.87
N PHE A 312 -8.80 2.84 -30.93
CA PHE A 312 -7.91 3.57 -30.01
C PHE A 312 -6.87 4.39 -30.76
N LEU A 313 -6.27 5.39 -30.09
CA LEU A 313 -5.19 6.20 -30.65
C LEU A 313 -3.96 5.32 -30.97
N LYS A 314 -3.15 5.73 -31.95
CA LYS A 314 -2.00 4.93 -32.41
C LYS A 314 -0.98 4.68 -31.30
N GLU A 315 -0.79 5.63 -30.39
CA GLU A 315 0.11 5.47 -29.24
C GLU A 315 -0.36 4.43 -28.22
N CYS A 316 -1.64 4.03 -28.21
CA CYS A 316 -2.15 2.97 -27.34
C CYS A 316 -1.62 1.57 -27.69
N TYR A 317 -1.00 1.42 -28.88
CA TYR A 317 -0.45 0.15 -29.36
C TYR A 317 1.05 0.00 -29.14
N LEU A 318 1.68 0.94 -28.43
CA LEU A 318 3.06 0.83 -27.98
C LEU A 318 3.18 -0.28 -26.93
N ASP A 319 4.23 -1.09 -27.01
CA ASP A 319 4.59 -2.08 -25.99
C ASP A 319 5.98 -1.82 -25.38
N LEU A 320 6.32 -2.57 -24.33
CA LEU A 320 7.59 -2.44 -23.63
C LEU A 320 8.83 -2.51 -24.54
N ILE A 321 8.80 -3.33 -25.60
CA ILE A 321 9.92 -3.47 -26.54
C ILE A 321 10.07 -2.19 -27.37
N ASP A 322 8.94 -1.64 -27.83
CA ASP A 322 8.91 -0.37 -28.54
C ASP A 322 9.52 0.75 -27.68
N ILE A 323 9.19 0.78 -26.39
CA ILE A 323 9.71 1.78 -25.45
C ILE A 323 11.23 1.71 -25.34
N LYS A 324 11.82 0.51 -25.24
CA LYS A 324 13.29 0.37 -25.26
C LYS A 324 13.90 1.02 -26.49
N THR A 325 13.37 0.72 -27.68
CA THR A 325 13.88 1.29 -28.95
C THR A 325 13.67 2.81 -29.02
N ILE A 326 12.56 3.32 -28.48
CA ILE A 326 12.28 4.76 -28.39
C ILE A 326 13.30 5.46 -27.48
N LEU A 327 13.58 4.90 -26.30
CA LEU A 327 14.59 5.44 -25.37
C LEU A 327 15.98 5.43 -26.00
N GLU A 328 16.37 4.36 -26.69
CA GLU A 328 17.66 4.26 -27.37
C GLU A 328 17.84 5.29 -28.48
N LYS A 329 16.81 5.51 -29.31
CA LYS A 329 16.82 6.51 -30.39
C LYS A 329 16.94 7.92 -29.85
N ASN A 330 16.27 8.20 -28.74
CA ASN A 330 16.17 9.54 -28.15
C ASN A 330 17.02 9.66 -26.87
N TRP A 331 18.13 8.91 -26.78
CA TRP A 331 18.89 8.76 -25.53
C TRP A 331 19.26 10.08 -24.86
N SER A 332 19.64 11.11 -25.64
CA SER A 332 19.98 12.43 -25.12
C SER A 332 18.84 13.13 -24.37
N LEU A 333 17.58 12.76 -24.61
CA LEU A 333 16.42 13.26 -23.86
C LEU A 333 16.19 12.51 -22.55
N PHE A 334 16.70 11.29 -22.42
CA PHE A 334 16.40 10.37 -21.31
C PHE A 334 17.59 10.10 -20.40
N GLU A 335 18.81 10.35 -20.85
CA GLU A 335 20.05 10.02 -20.14
C GLU A 335 20.10 10.60 -18.72
N SER A 336 19.80 11.89 -18.57
CA SER A 336 19.79 12.56 -17.26
C SER A 336 18.74 11.98 -16.32
N HIS A 337 17.59 11.57 -16.85
CA HIS A 337 16.51 10.94 -16.09
C HIS A 337 16.91 9.53 -15.63
N MET A 338 17.49 8.71 -16.52
CA MET A 338 17.96 7.37 -16.18
C MET A 338 19.09 7.41 -15.14
N ALA A 339 20.00 8.37 -15.27
CA ALA A 339 21.05 8.60 -14.29
C ALA A 339 20.48 8.98 -12.91
N ALA A 340 19.43 9.81 -12.87
CA ALA A 340 18.79 10.25 -11.62
C ALA A 340 18.19 9.11 -10.79
N ILE A 341 17.87 7.97 -11.42
CA ILE A 341 17.34 6.77 -10.73
C ILE A 341 18.37 5.64 -10.58
N GLY A 342 19.65 5.99 -10.75
CA GLY A 342 20.78 5.12 -10.50
C GLY A 342 21.19 4.23 -11.67
N TRP A 343 20.65 4.45 -12.88
CA TRP A 343 21.10 3.75 -14.07
C TRP A 343 22.13 4.58 -14.81
N VAL A 344 23.39 4.30 -14.49
CA VAL A 344 24.56 4.99 -15.02
C VAL A 344 25.29 4.14 -16.06
N GLY A 345 25.90 4.82 -17.03
CA GLY A 345 26.66 4.23 -18.13
C GLY A 345 26.00 4.50 -19.48
N GLY A 346 26.60 3.94 -20.55
CA GLY A 346 26.07 4.12 -21.90
C GLY A 346 24.68 3.49 -22.09
N LYS A 347 23.95 3.95 -23.10
CA LYS A 347 22.56 3.56 -23.43
C LYS A 347 22.26 2.06 -23.26
N THR A 348 23.13 1.19 -23.78
CA THR A 348 22.95 -0.27 -23.74
C THR A 348 22.98 -0.81 -22.32
N LYS A 349 23.90 -0.31 -21.49
CA LYS A 349 24.02 -0.74 -20.08
C LYS A 349 22.85 -0.21 -19.26
N ALA A 350 22.48 1.05 -19.47
CA ALA A 350 21.41 1.71 -18.73
C ALA A 350 20.00 1.14 -19.05
N LEU A 351 19.81 0.56 -20.24
CA LEU A 351 18.52 0.00 -20.68
C LEU A 351 18.45 -1.53 -20.62
N ARG A 352 19.47 -2.22 -20.09
CA ARG A 352 19.50 -3.69 -20.01
C ARG A 352 18.33 -4.27 -19.21
N TRP A 353 17.90 -3.58 -18.15
CA TRP A 353 16.81 -4.03 -17.29
C TRP A 353 15.47 -4.16 -18.04
N LEU A 354 15.28 -3.49 -19.18
CA LEU A 354 14.09 -3.64 -20.02
C LEU A 354 14.02 -5.02 -20.68
N ASP A 355 15.17 -5.62 -20.98
CA ASP A 355 15.21 -6.99 -21.49
C ASP A 355 14.77 -7.98 -20.41
N ASP A 356 15.32 -7.81 -19.19
CA ASP A 356 14.96 -8.64 -18.04
C ASP A 356 13.46 -8.50 -17.71
N LEU A 357 12.92 -7.27 -17.72
CA LEU A 357 11.49 -7.01 -17.52
C LEU A 357 10.64 -7.65 -18.61
N ASN A 358 11.05 -7.57 -19.88
CA ASN A 358 10.33 -8.19 -20.99
C ASN A 358 10.32 -9.72 -20.90
N ASP A 359 11.38 -10.34 -20.40
CA ASP A 359 11.41 -11.79 -20.18
C ASP A 359 10.47 -12.22 -19.07
N ILE A 360 10.41 -11.47 -17.96
CA ILE A 360 9.40 -11.68 -16.91
C ILE A 360 7.99 -11.46 -17.47
N ARG A 361 7.77 -10.40 -18.25
CA ARG A 361 6.49 -10.07 -18.89
C ARG A 361 5.97 -11.23 -19.74
N LYS A 362 6.81 -11.83 -20.60
CA LYS A 362 6.45 -13.01 -21.41
C LYS A 362 6.04 -14.21 -20.57
N ILE A 363 6.52 -14.31 -19.34
CA ILE A 363 6.15 -15.39 -18.44
C ILE A 363 4.79 -15.09 -17.79
N VAL A 364 4.66 -13.91 -17.18
CA VAL A 364 3.52 -13.59 -16.30
C VAL A 364 2.26 -13.15 -17.06
N MET A 365 2.41 -12.53 -18.24
CA MET A 365 1.27 -12.04 -19.04
C MET A 365 0.65 -13.08 -19.99
N HIS A 366 1.23 -14.28 -20.09
CA HIS A 366 0.70 -15.34 -20.95
C HIS A 366 0.07 -16.46 -20.09
N PRO A 367 -1.27 -16.53 -19.97
CA PRO A 367 -1.94 -17.50 -19.09
C PRO A 367 -1.52 -18.96 -19.34
N VAL A 368 -1.36 -19.32 -20.61
CA VAL A 368 -0.92 -20.66 -21.02
C VAL A 368 0.50 -20.95 -20.52
N ARG A 369 1.43 -19.99 -20.60
CA ARG A 369 2.79 -20.17 -20.09
C ARG A 369 2.81 -20.31 -18.57
N ARG A 370 1.98 -19.55 -17.85
CA ARG A 370 1.81 -19.71 -16.40
C ARG A 370 1.29 -21.09 -16.01
N HIS A 371 0.42 -21.69 -16.82
CA HIS A 371 -0.08 -23.04 -16.58
C HIS A 371 1.01 -24.11 -16.73
N PHE A 372 1.87 -23.99 -17.75
CA PHE A 372 2.90 -24.99 -18.04
C PHE A 372 4.23 -24.77 -17.31
N ILE A 373 4.47 -23.58 -16.78
CA ILE A 373 5.69 -23.24 -16.03
C ILE A 373 5.29 -22.74 -14.63
N PRO A 374 4.72 -23.61 -13.77
CA PRO A 374 4.45 -23.24 -12.39
C PRO A 374 5.76 -22.83 -11.71
N ASN A 375 5.69 -21.79 -10.86
CA ASN A 375 6.85 -21.22 -10.16
C ASN A 375 7.95 -20.64 -11.08
N SER A 376 7.58 -20.22 -12.31
CA SER A 376 8.49 -19.53 -13.24
C SER A 376 9.03 -18.20 -12.72
N VAL A 377 8.41 -17.65 -11.69
CA VAL A 377 8.82 -16.45 -10.96
C VAL A 377 8.76 -16.76 -9.47
N ASP A 378 9.77 -16.29 -8.75
CA ASP A 378 9.99 -16.47 -7.33
C ASP A 378 9.88 -15.15 -6.57
N SER A 379 9.93 -15.20 -5.24
CA SER A 379 9.86 -13.98 -4.41
C SER A 379 11.01 -13.00 -4.70
N SER A 380 12.19 -13.50 -5.12
CA SER A 380 13.32 -12.64 -5.51
C SER A 380 12.99 -11.80 -6.75
N THR A 381 12.17 -12.32 -7.66
CA THR A 381 11.68 -11.58 -8.83
C THR A 381 10.71 -10.48 -8.42
N VAL A 382 9.81 -10.73 -7.48
CA VAL A 382 8.90 -9.70 -6.94
C VAL A 382 9.69 -8.57 -6.28
N LEU A 383 10.71 -8.89 -5.47
CA LEU A 383 11.57 -7.86 -4.84
C LEU A 383 12.28 -6.99 -5.89
N ARG A 384 12.80 -7.59 -6.96
CA ARG A 384 13.42 -6.85 -8.08
C ARG A 384 12.42 -5.96 -8.81
N LEU A 385 11.19 -6.45 -9.03
CA LEU A 385 10.13 -5.67 -9.66
C LEU A 385 9.67 -4.51 -8.77
N ASN A 386 9.62 -4.68 -7.44
CA ASN A 386 9.34 -3.59 -6.51
C ASN A 386 10.44 -2.51 -6.54
N ASP A 387 11.73 -2.89 -6.46
CA ASP A 387 12.84 -1.91 -6.59
C ASP A 387 12.78 -1.17 -7.93
N LEU A 388 12.46 -1.89 -9.01
CA LEU A 388 12.29 -1.31 -10.33
C LEU A 388 11.10 -0.34 -10.37
N TRP A 389 9.96 -0.74 -9.79
CA TRP A 389 8.80 0.13 -9.65
C TRP A 389 9.16 1.40 -8.90
N ASP A 390 9.80 1.32 -7.74
CA ASP A 390 10.19 2.49 -6.94
C ASP A 390 11.12 3.45 -7.71
N ARG A 391 12.02 2.92 -8.52
CA ARG A 391 12.88 3.72 -9.41
C ARG A 391 12.09 4.43 -10.49
N ILE A 392 11.25 3.70 -11.23
CA ILE A 392 10.41 4.27 -12.29
C ILE A 392 9.43 5.29 -11.69
N HIS A 393 8.93 4.99 -10.50
CA HIS A 393 8.03 5.85 -9.77
C HIS A 393 8.63 7.25 -9.56
N ARG A 394 9.89 7.31 -9.10
CA ARG A 394 10.66 8.57 -8.97
C ARG A 394 10.87 9.33 -10.28
N LEU A 395 10.74 8.70 -11.45
CA LEU A 395 10.80 9.41 -12.74
C LEU A 395 9.50 10.15 -13.06
N VAL A 396 8.37 9.58 -12.66
CA VAL A 396 7.05 10.10 -13.03
C VAL A 396 6.66 11.28 -12.13
N GLU A 397 6.96 11.18 -10.84
CA GLU A 397 6.55 12.16 -9.81
C GLU A 397 6.91 13.63 -10.17
N PRO A 398 8.14 13.97 -10.61
CA PRO A 398 8.51 15.36 -10.88
C PRO A 398 7.78 15.97 -12.08
N ILE A 399 7.39 15.15 -13.05
CA ILE A 399 6.81 15.64 -14.32
C ILE A 399 5.32 15.93 -14.15
N SER A 400 4.66 15.34 -13.15
CA SER A 400 3.23 15.55 -12.89
C SER A 400 2.91 16.87 -12.20
N LYS A 401 3.91 17.63 -11.76
CA LYS A 401 3.71 18.99 -11.26
C LYS A 401 3.50 19.94 -12.45
N PRO A 402 2.33 20.57 -12.62
CA PRO A 402 2.20 21.67 -13.57
C PRO A 402 3.23 22.74 -13.18
N SER A 403 3.97 23.26 -14.16
CA SER A 403 4.83 24.42 -13.90
C SER A 403 3.93 25.57 -13.50
N VAL A 404 3.84 25.85 -12.20
CA VAL A 404 3.21 27.07 -11.69
C VAL A 404 4.03 28.22 -12.30
N ARG A 405 3.44 28.89 -13.29
CA ARG A 405 3.99 30.06 -13.95
C ARG A 405 3.33 31.29 -13.41
#